data_AF-A0A957VF07-F1
#
_entry.id   AF-A0A957VF07-F1
#
_cell.length_a   1.000
_cell.length_b   1.000
_cell.length_c   1.000
_cell.angle_alpha   90.00
_cell.angle_beta   90.00
_cell.angle_gamma   90.00
#
_symmetry.space_group_name_H-M   'P 1'
#
loop_
_entity.id
_entity.type
_entity.pdbx_description
1 polymer ?
#
loop_
_entity_poly.entity_id
_entity_poly.type
_entity_poly.pdbx_seq_one_letter_code
_entity_poly.pdbx_strand_id
1 'polypeptide(L)'
;MREQTEHLYIIKDTEILSGEPIITGTRTPVRAIVEMWRQGIDPQDIPRRLPHLSLAQVFNALSYYSDHQAEINVHIERNRIPDELITLPEQPHESTSVH
;
A
#
# COMPACT_ATOMS: atom_id res chain seq x y z
N MET A 1 -35.87 13.32 7.44
CA MET A 1 -34.91 13.89 6.48
C MET A 1 -33.58 13.17 6.67
N ARG A 2 -32.90 12.74 5.60
CA ARG A 2 -31.55 12.16 5.66
C ARG A 2 -30.65 13.03 4.78
N GLU A 3 -29.48 13.41 5.29
CA GLU A 3 -28.46 14.15 4.55
C GLU A 3 -27.22 13.26 4.41
N GLN A 4 -26.63 13.24 3.21
CA GLN A 4 -25.39 12.52 2.93
C GLN A 4 -24.19 13.43 3.21
N THR A 5 -23.15 12.91 3.88
CA THR A 5 -21.93 13.66 4.17
C THR A 5 -20.82 13.33 3.18
N GLU A 6 -20.04 14.33 2.81
CA GLU A 6 -18.88 14.16 1.92
C GLU A 6 -17.67 13.61 2.72
N HIS A 7 -17.23 12.40 2.38
CA HIS A 7 -16.02 11.77 2.91
C HIS A 7 -15.15 11.21 1.78
N LEU A 8 -14.77 12.09 0.84
CA LEU A 8 -14.01 11.74 -0.36
C LEU A 8 -12.49 11.82 -0.14
N TYR A 9 -11.93 10.78 0.49
CA TYR A 9 -10.47 10.66 0.64
C TYR A 9 -9.80 9.88 -0.48
N ILE A 10 -10.54 9.20 -1.35
CA ILE A 10 -10.01 8.42 -2.47
C ILE A 10 -10.41 9.08 -3.79
N ILE A 11 -9.42 9.29 -4.66
CA ILE A 11 -9.62 9.76 -6.03
C ILE A 11 -8.89 8.84 -7.01
N LYS A 12 -9.31 8.87 -8.28
CA LYS A 12 -8.59 8.26 -9.40
C LYS A 12 -8.28 9.36 -10.41
N ASP A 13 -7.04 9.39 -10.86
CA ASP A 13 -6.57 10.34 -11.85
C ASP A 13 -5.72 9.59 -12.87
N THR A 14 -6.11 9.61 -14.14
CA THR A 14 -5.40 8.89 -15.20
C THR A 14 -3.98 9.40 -15.42
N GLU A 15 -3.69 10.64 -15.04
CA GLU A 15 -2.35 11.23 -15.09
C GLU A 15 -1.47 10.81 -13.89
N ILE A 16 -2.06 10.21 -12.85
CA ILE A 16 -1.36 9.78 -11.63
C ILE A 16 -1.47 8.26 -11.48
N LEU A 17 -0.32 7.58 -11.47
CA LEU A 17 -0.26 6.11 -11.30
C LEU A 17 -1.20 5.35 -12.26
N SER A 18 -1.38 5.87 -13.48
CA SER A 18 -2.25 5.26 -14.51
C SER A 18 -3.70 5.01 -14.05
N GLY A 19 -4.24 5.89 -13.20
CA GLY A 19 -5.61 5.77 -12.70
C GLY A 19 -5.78 4.86 -11.48
N GLU A 20 -4.69 4.40 -10.86
CA GLU A 20 -4.76 3.68 -9.58
C GLU A 20 -5.43 4.54 -8.51
N PRO A 21 -6.29 3.98 -7.64
CA PRO A 21 -6.89 4.74 -6.54
C PRO A 21 -5.83 5.29 -5.58
N ILE A 22 -5.85 6.60 -5.35
CA ILE A 22 -4.92 7.32 -4.47
C ILE A 22 -5.64 8.10 -3.37
N ILE A 23 -4.93 8.39 -2.28
CA ILE A 23 -5.41 9.29 -1.25
C ILE A 23 -5.38 10.74 -1.76
N THR A 24 -6.52 11.43 -1.71
CA THR A 24 -6.69 12.85 -2.09
C THR A 24 -5.62 13.73 -1.46
N GLY A 25 -5.01 14.60 -2.28
CA GLY A 25 -3.95 15.51 -1.84
C GLY A 25 -2.58 14.86 -1.68
N THR A 26 -2.43 13.58 -2.06
CA THR A 26 -1.17 12.85 -2.00
C THR A 26 -0.96 12.04 -3.29
N ARG A 27 0.21 11.43 -3.45
CA ARG A 27 0.46 10.39 -4.46
C ARG A 27 0.52 8.98 -3.85
N THR A 28 -0.11 8.80 -2.68
CA THR A 28 -0.10 7.52 -1.97
C THR A 28 -1.21 6.64 -2.51
N PRO A 29 -0.90 5.49 -3.12
CA PRO A 29 -1.93 4.59 -3.59
C PRO A 29 -2.62 3.87 -2.44
N VAL A 30 -3.89 3.52 -2.62
CA VAL A 30 -4.65 2.68 -1.67
C VAL A 30 -3.92 1.36 -1.43
N ARG A 31 -3.27 0.78 -2.46
CA ARG A 31 -2.51 -0.46 -2.33
C ARG A 31 -1.44 -0.38 -1.23
N ALA A 32 -0.76 0.76 -1.06
CA ALA A 32 0.34 0.87 -0.10
C ALA A 32 -0.18 0.70 1.34
N ILE A 33 -1.35 1.27 1.63
CA ILE A 33 -2.02 1.12 2.93
C ILE A 33 -2.46 -0.32 3.14
N VAL A 34 -3.01 -0.97 2.10
CA VAL A 34 -3.45 -2.37 2.15
C VAL A 34 -2.27 -3.32 2.34
N GLU A 35 -1.15 -3.10 1.65
CA GLU A 35 0.08 -3.89 1.78
C GLU A 35 0.64 -3.79 3.20
N MET A 36 0.72 -2.58 3.76
CA MET A 36 1.15 -2.36 5.14
C MET A 36 0.25 -3.08 6.16
N TRP A 37 -1.06 -2.97 5.99
CA TRP A 37 -2.03 -3.65 6.84
C TRP A 37 -1.89 -5.19 6.75
N ARG A 38 -1.71 -5.74 5.54
CA ARG A 38 -1.46 -7.17 5.32
C ARG A 38 -0.15 -7.66 5.91
N GLN A 39 0.85 -6.78 6.02
CA GLN A 39 2.12 -7.07 6.71
C GLN A 39 1.99 -7.03 8.24
N GLY A 40 0.78 -6.83 8.78
CA GLY A 40 0.50 -6.86 10.22
C GLY A 40 0.67 -5.51 10.92
N ILE A 41 0.81 -4.41 10.16
CA ILE A 41 0.84 -3.07 10.75
C ILE A 41 -0.60 -2.68 11.11
N ASP A 42 -0.83 -2.30 12.37
CA ASP A 42 -2.13 -1.81 12.80
C ASP A 42 -2.50 -0.54 12.01
N PRO A 43 -3.74 -0.38 11.52
CA PRO A 43 -4.17 0.82 10.81
C PRO A 43 -3.87 2.13 11.55
N GLN A 44 -3.93 2.13 12.89
CA GLN A 44 -3.63 3.31 13.72
C GLN A 44 -2.14 3.70 13.70
N ASP A 45 -1.26 2.75 13.37
CA ASP A 45 0.18 2.95 13.31
C ASP A 45 0.67 3.33 11.91
N ILE A 46 -0.15 3.16 10.87
CA ILE A 46 0.20 3.53 9.49
C ILE A 46 0.62 5.00 9.35
N PRO A 47 -0.06 5.99 9.98
CA PRO A 47 0.40 7.39 9.96
C PRO A 47 1.81 7.60 10.53
N ARG A 48 2.31 6.73 11.42
CA ARG A 48 3.70 6.83 11.92
C ARG A 48 4.73 6.55 10.83
N ARG A 49 4.36 5.75 9.82
CA ARG A 49 5.21 5.41 8.66
C ARG A 49 4.92 6.29 7.44
N LEU A 50 3.69 6.80 7.34
CA LEU A 50 3.23 7.73 6.30
C LEU A 50 2.68 9.01 6.96
N PRO A 51 3.56 9.91 7.45
CA PRO A 51 3.18 11.05 8.30
C PRO A 51 2.32 12.10 7.60
N HIS A 52 2.24 12.06 6.26
CA HIS A 52 1.35 12.91 5.46
C HIS A 52 -0.09 12.38 5.38
N LEU A 53 -0.39 11.23 6.00
CA LEU A 53 -1.73 10.66 6.07
C LEU A 53 -2.38 10.90 7.44
N SER A 54 -3.65 11.28 7.41
CA SER A 54 -4.52 11.26 8.59
C SER A 54 -5.11 9.87 8.83
N LEU A 55 -5.51 9.61 10.07
CA LEU A 55 -6.18 8.36 10.44
C LEU A 55 -7.49 8.14 9.66
N ALA A 56 -8.23 9.22 9.37
CA ALA A 56 -9.44 9.16 8.56
C ALA A 56 -9.17 8.69 7.13
N GLN A 57 -8.08 9.18 6.50
CA GLN A 57 -7.67 8.71 5.17
C GLN A 57 -7.28 7.23 5.17
N VAL A 58 -6.58 6.76 6.21
CA VAL A 58 -6.21 5.34 6.35
C VAL A 58 -7.45 4.46 6.43
N PHE A 59 -8.39 4.76 7.33
CA PHE A 59 -9.62 3.97 7.45
C PHE A 59 -10.50 4.05 6.21
N ASN A 60 -10.57 5.20 5.55
CA ASN A 60 -11.31 5.34 4.30
C ASN A 60 -10.69 4.50 3.18
N ALA A 61 -9.36 4.42 3.10
CA ALA A 61 -8.67 3.54 2.15
C ALA A 61 -8.94 2.05 2.40
N LEU A 62 -8.97 1.62 3.67
CA LEU A 62 -9.33 0.25 4.02
C LEU A 62 -10.80 -0.06 3.73
N SER A 63 -11.70 0.90 3.95
CA SER A 63 -13.11 0.80 3.56
C SER A 63 -13.24 0.68 2.04
N TYR A 64 -12.54 1.53 1.29
CA TYR A 64 -12.52 1.48 -0.18
C TYR A 64 -12.01 0.13 -0.68
N TYR A 65 -10.92 -0.38 -0.09
CA TYR A 65 -10.40 -1.71 -0.39
C TYR A 65 -11.45 -2.80 -0.11
N SER A 66 -12.19 -2.72 0.99
CA SER A 66 -13.26 -3.69 1.29
C SER A 66 -14.30 -3.80 0.19
N ASP A 67 -14.68 -2.68 -0.42
CA ASP A 67 -15.64 -2.63 -1.53
C ASP A 67 -15.02 -2.95 -2.90
N HIS A 68 -13.70 -2.75 -3.05
CA HIS A 68 -12.97 -2.82 -4.34
C HIS A 68 -11.77 -3.78 -4.29
N GLN A 69 -11.88 -4.89 -3.57
CA GLN A 69 -10.75 -5.81 -3.32
C GLN A 69 -10.11 -6.30 -4.62
N ALA A 70 -10.92 -6.69 -5.62
CA ALA A 70 -10.43 -7.19 -6.90
C ALA A 70 -9.55 -6.17 -7.63
N GLU A 71 -9.98 -4.91 -7.67
CA GLU A 71 -9.23 -3.82 -8.29
C GLU A 71 -7.87 -3.64 -7.60
N ILE A 72 -7.88 -3.44 -6.28
CA ILE A 72 -6.64 -3.19 -5.54
C ILE A 72 -5.71 -4.40 -5.57
N ASN A 73 -6.24 -5.62 -5.54
CA ASN A 73 -5.42 -6.83 -5.66
C ASN A 73 -4.68 -6.92 -7.00
N VAL A 74 -5.30 -6.46 -8.10
CA VAL A 74 -4.62 -6.37 -9.39
C VAL A 74 -3.45 -5.37 -9.33
N HIS A 75 -3.63 -4.23 -8.66
CA HIS A 75 -2.53 -3.27 -8.47
C HIS A 75 -1.40 -3.82 -7.57
N ILE A 76 -1.75 -4.55 -6.51
CA ILE A 76 -0.77 -5.23 -5.65
C ILE A 76 0.04 -6.24 -6.47
N GLU A 77 -0.62 -7.10 -7.24
CA GLU A 77 0.05 -8.12 -8.04
C GLU A 77 0.96 -7.50 -9.11
N ARG A 78 0.50 -6.45 -9.79
CA ARG A 78 1.30 -5.72 -10.79
C ARG A 78 2.54 -5.06 -10.20
N ASN A 79 2.49 -4.66 -8.93
CA ASN A 79 3.61 -4.02 -8.24
C ASN A 79 4.52 -5.02 -7.50
N ARG A 80 4.17 -6.31 -7.46
CA ARG A 80 4.96 -7.34 -6.79
C ARG A 80 6.30 -7.54 -7.51
N ILE A 81 7.39 -7.56 -6.74
CA ILE A 81 8.69 -7.99 -7.24
C ILE A 81 8.72 -9.53 -7.22
N PRO A 82 9.03 -10.20 -8.34
CA PRO A 82 9.19 -11.66 -8.38
C PRO A 82 10.18 -12.15 -7.34
N ASP A 83 9.86 -13.25 -6.64
CA ASP A 83 10.66 -13.80 -5.55
C ASP A 83 12.11 -14.12 -6.01
N GLU A 84 12.29 -14.49 -7.27
CA GLU A 84 13.59 -14.76 -7.92
C GLU A 84 14.55 -13.55 -7.92
N LEU A 85 14.01 -12.32 -7.90
CA LEU A 85 14.79 -11.08 -7.87
C LEU A 85 15.08 -10.57 -6.45
N ILE A 86 14.49 -11.20 -5.42
CA ILE A 86 14.65 -10.83 -4.01
C ILE A 86 15.86 -11.56 -3.39
N THR A 87 16.14 -12.78 -3.84
CA THR A 87 17.36 -13.51 -3.48
C THR A 87 18.56 -13.00 -4.27
N LEU A 88 19.42 -12.22 -3.61
CA LEU A 88 20.81 -12.06 -4.04
C LEU A 88 21.47 -13.45 -4.04
N PRO A 89 22.23 -13.86 -5.08
CA PRO A 89 22.94 -15.13 -5.04
C PRO A 89 23.92 -15.11 -3.87
N GLU A 90 23.76 -16.05 -2.92
CA GLU A 90 24.70 -16.25 -1.82
C GLU A 90 26.10 -16.30 -2.41
N GLN A 91 26.92 -15.30 -2.08
CA GLN A 91 28.35 -15.38 -2.38
C GLN A 91 28.89 -16.51 -1.50
N PRO A 92 29.54 -17.54 -2.06
CA PRO A 92 30.10 -18.60 -1.23
C PRO A 92 31.16 -17.97 -0.33
N HIS A 93 30.88 -17.89 0.96
CA HIS A 93 31.87 -17.49 1.95
C HIS A 93 32.92 -18.60 2.02
N GLU A 94 34.08 -18.38 1.39
CA GLU A 94 35.26 -19.21 1.58
C GLU A 94 35.54 -19.32 3.09
N SER A 95 35.33 -20.52 3.61
CA SER A 95 35.70 -20.86 4.98
C SER A 95 37.23 -20.92 5.05
N THR A 96 37.87 -19.82 5.41
CA THR A 96 39.26 -19.88 5.86
C THR A 96 39.27 -20.56 7.22
N SER A 97 39.46 -21.89 7.18
CA SER A 97 39.98 -22.66 8.29
C SER A 97 41.38 -22.14 8.60
N VAL A 98 41.56 -21.52 9.77
CA VAL A 98 42.90 -21.22 10.29
C VAL A 98 43.16 -22.20 11.42
N HIS A 99 44.15 -23.05 11.18
CA HIS A 99 44.84 -23.92 12.15
C HIS A 99 45.51 -23.11 13.25
#